data_AF-A0AAW0DEK9-F1
#
_entry.id   AF-A0AAW0DEK9-F1
#
_cell.length_a   1.000
_cell.length_b   1.000
_cell.length_c   1.000
_cell.angle_alpha   90.00
_cell.angle_beta   90.00
_cell.angle_gamma   90.00
#
_symmetry.space_group_name_H-M   'P 1'
#
loop_
_entity.id
_entity.type
_entity.pdbx_description
1 polymer ?
#
loop_
_entity_poly.entity_id
_entity_poly.type
_entity_poly.pdbx_seq_one_letter_code
_entity_poly.pdbx_strand_id
1 'polypeptide(L)'
;MSDLSAHLALIEEQLVDGREWLFDTESPSLADVAVHFVYNWIRPMKNVKPLFDESRFPNALKWLDRLSTRLAKEKKKQEPKRINGEEAAKVIASAPFEPYNIVGFDKTEANRLNLQLGQTVSVTPDDTGRSKASH
;
A
#
# COMPACT_ATOMS: atom_id res chain seq x y z
N MET A 1 12.25 -22.78 7.75
CA MET A 1 12.41 -21.41 7.20
C MET A 1 11.06 -20.73 7.35
N SER A 2 10.97 -19.55 7.95
CA SER A 2 9.69 -18.82 8.02
C SER A 2 9.30 -18.28 6.65
N ASP A 3 8.00 -18.09 6.39
CA ASP A 3 7.50 -17.54 5.12
C ASP A 3 8.15 -16.19 4.78
N LEU A 4 8.38 -15.34 5.77
CA LEU A 4 9.10 -14.06 5.61
C LEU A 4 10.54 -14.25 5.10
N SER A 5 11.25 -15.28 5.56
CA SER A 5 12.61 -15.56 5.07
C SER A 5 12.60 -16.16 3.66
N ALA A 6 11.56 -16.91 3.30
CA ALA A 6 11.41 -17.45 1.95
C ALA A 6 11.08 -16.32 0.96
N HIS A 7 10.18 -15.42 1.32
CA HIS A 7 9.86 -14.24 0.50
C HIS A 7 11.07 -13.30 0.34
N LEU A 8 11.87 -13.07 1.38
CA LEU A 8 13.13 -12.32 1.23
C LEU A 8 14.13 -12.99 0.29
N ALA A 9 14.20 -14.33 0.29
CA ALA A 9 15.06 -15.05 -0.64
C ALA A 9 14.61 -14.87 -2.11
N LEU A 10 13.30 -14.88 -2.37
CA LEU A 10 12.76 -14.61 -3.71
C LEU A 10 13.02 -13.18 -4.16
N ILE A 11 12.89 -12.20 -3.26
CA ILE A 11 13.21 -10.79 -3.55
C ILE A 11 14.71 -10.65 -3.82
N GLU A 12 15.55 -11.29 -3.02
CA GLU A 12 17.00 -11.29 -3.23
C GLU A 12 17.34 -11.82 -4.62
N GLU A 13 16.82 -13.01 -4.98
CA GLU A 13 17.01 -13.64 -6.29
C GLU A 13 16.58 -12.72 -7.43
N GLN A 14 15.40 -12.09 -7.30
CA GLN A 14 14.88 -11.17 -8.31
C GLN A 14 15.76 -9.93 -8.51
N LEU A 15 16.44 -9.46 -7.47
CA LEU A 15 17.27 -8.26 -7.51
C LEU A 15 18.73 -8.54 -7.91
N VAL A 16 19.12 -9.80 -8.09
CA VAL A 16 20.49 -10.19 -8.49
C VAL A 16 20.90 -9.60 -9.84
N ASP A 17 19.95 -9.38 -10.75
CA ASP A 17 20.22 -8.80 -12.07
C ASP A 17 20.51 -7.29 -12.05
N GLY A 18 20.48 -6.67 -10.86
CA GLY A 18 20.84 -5.28 -10.67
C GLY A 18 19.72 -4.28 -10.94
N ARG A 19 18.49 -4.75 -11.22
CA ARG A 19 17.32 -3.87 -11.31
C ARG A 19 17.14 -3.04 -10.04
N GLU A 20 16.57 -1.85 -10.19
CA GLU A 20 16.40 -0.92 -9.08
C GLU A 20 15.10 -1.16 -8.28
N TRP A 21 14.02 -1.47 -8.99
CA TRP A 21 12.69 -1.75 -8.43
C TRP A 21 12.20 -3.11 -8.89
N LEU A 22 11.26 -3.71 -8.15
CA LEU A 22 10.84 -5.11 -8.36
C LEU A 22 10.43 -5.39 -9.83
N PHE A 23 9.68 -4.48 -10.44
CA PHE A 23 9.17 -4.62 -11.81
C PHE A 23 9.91 -3.79 -12.86
N ASP A 24 11.17 -3.42 -12.61
CA ASP A 24 12.01 -2.70 -13.58
C ASP A 24 11.35 -1.40 -14.10
N THR A 25 10.71 -0.68 -13.18
CA THR A 25 10.03 0.59 -13.46
C THR A 25 10.99 1.78 -13.32
N GLU A 26 10.61 2.96 -13.80
CA GLU A 26 11.42 4.19 -13.61
C GLU A 26 11.40 4.71 -12.16
N SER A 27 10.36 4.35 -11.40
CA SER A 27 10.12 4.76 -10.01
C SER A 27 9.50 3.60 -9.24
N PRO A 28 9.57 3.56 -7.89
CA PRO A 28 9.00 2.45 -7.14
C PRO A 28 7.52 2.30 -7.44
N SER A 29 7.11 1.08 -7.74
CA SER A 29 5.72 0.74 -8.04
C SER A 29 4.91 0.51 -6.75
N LEU A 30 3.59 0.31 -6.90
CA LEU A 30 2.76 -0.12 -5.77
C LEU A 30 3.24 -1.45 -5.17
N ALA A 31 3.81 -2.35 -5.98
CA ALA A 31 4.37 -3.61 -5.48
C ALA A 31 5.56 -3.36 -4.55
N ASP A 32 6.44 -2.41 -4.90
CA ASP A 32 7.56 -2.06 -4.04
C ASP A 32 7.06 -1.53 -2.69
N VAL A 33 6.06 -0.64 -2.69
CA VAL A 33 5.46 -0.07 -1.49
C VAL A 33 4.79 -1.15 -0.63
N ALA A 34 4.00 -2.03 -1.24
CA ALA A 34 3.25 -3.06 -0.53
C ALA A 34 4.19 -4.06 0.18
N VAL A 35 5.24 -4.51 -0.52
CA VAL A 35 6.22 -5.46 0.05
C VAL A 35 7.10 -4.77 1.09
N HIS A 36 7.59 -3.57 0.79
CA HIS A 36 8.43 -2.80 1.72
C HIS A 36 7.74 -2.52 3.04
N PHE A 37 6.46 -2.14 3.02
CA PHE A 37 5.71 -1.82 4.22
C PHE A 37 5.78 -2.93 5.27
N VAL A 38 5.57 -4.19 4.86
CA VAL A 38 5.59 -5.35 5.75
C VAL A 38 6.95 -5.50 6.44
N TYR A 39 8.04 -5.49 5.66
CA TYR A 39 9.38 -5.67 6.20
C TYR A 39 9.84 -4.48 7.04
N ASN A 40 9.58 -3.25 6.57
CA ASN A 40 9.95 -2.04 7.29
C ASN A 40 9.19 -1.91 8.62
N TRP A 41 7.93 -2.36 8.68
CA TRP A 41 7.15 -2.38 9.92
C TRP A 41 7.71 -3.35 10.96
N ILE A 42 8.15 -4.54 10.55
CA ILE A 42 8.68 -5.55 11.49
C ILE A 42 10.15 -5.31 11.86
N ARG A 43 10.96 -4.69 11.00
CA ARG A 43 12.42 -4.50 11.18
C ARG A 43 12.85 -3.96 12.55
N PRO A 44 12.11 -3.04 13.21
CA PRO A 44 12.45 -2.57 14.55
C PRO A 44 12.27 -3.61 15.67
N MET A 45 11.53 -4.69 15.44
CA MET A 45 11.23 -5.72 16.46
C MET A 45 12.48 -6.56 16.76
N LYS A 46 12.84 -6.74 18.03
CA LYS A 46 14.12 -7.37 18.43
C LYS A 46 14.25 -8.82 17.96
N ASN A 47 13.16 -9.57 17.97
CA ASN A 47 13.10 -11.00 17.64
C ASN A 47 13.22 -11.27 16.13
N VAL A 48 13.06 -10.28 15.26
CA VAL A 48 13.18 -10.47 13.81
C VAL A 48 14.54 -10.04 13.25
N LYS A 49 15.45 -9.50 14.06
CA LYS A 49 16.78 -9.08 13.59
C LYS A 49 17.53 -10.15 12.77
N PRO A 50 17.53 -11.45 13.14
CA PRO A 50 18.20 -12.48 12.35
C PRO A 50 17.62 -12.70 10.94
N LEU A 51 16.43 -12.18 10.65
CA LEU A 51 15.82 -12.22 9.32
C LEU A 51 16.56 -11.31 8.32
N PHE A 52 17.12 -10.19 8.80
CA PHE A 52 17.74 -9.14 7.99
C PHE A 52 19.27 -9.30 7.97
N ASP A 53 19.72 -10.47 7.54
CA ASP A 53 21.13 -10.83 7.43
C ASP A 53 21.70 -10.37 6.08
N GLU A 54 22.58 -9.36 6.11
CA GLU A 54 23.21 -8.79 4.91
C GLU A 54 24.13 -9.77 4.17
N SER A 55 24.64 -10.80 4.85
CA SER A 55 25.40 -11.86 4.18
C SER A 55 24.51 -12.76 3.32
N ARG A 56 23.20 -12.80 3.60
CA ARG A 56 22.21 -13.63 2.91
C ARG A 56 21.37 -12.84 1.92
N PHE A 57 21.03 -11.60 2.24
CA PHE A 57 20.08 -10.79 1.48
C PHE A 57 20.61 -9.37 1.15
N PRO A 58 21.84 -9.22 0.62
CA PRO A 58 22.45 -7.91 0.42
C PRO A 58 21.63 -7.01 -0.52
N ASN A 59 21.06 -7.55 -1.60
CA ASN A 59 20.32 -6.74 -2.58
C ASN A 59 18.93 -6.37 -2.06
N ALA A 60 18.23 -7.28 -1.40
CA ALA A 60 16.92 -7.03 -0.81
C ALA A 60 17.01 -5.99 0.33
N LEU A 61 18.03 -6.06 1.18
CA LEU A 61 18.23 -5.06 2.23
C LEU A 61 18.57 -3.69 1.64
N LYS A 62 19.43 -3.64 0.62
CA LYS A 62 19.74 -2.41 -0.11
C LYS A 62 18.48 -1.81 -0.77
N TRP A 63 17.62 -2.63 -1.36
CA TRP A 63 16.34 -2.21 -1.93
C TRP A 63 15.40 -1.66 -0.85
N LEU A 64 15.29 -2.32 0.31
CA LEU A 64 14.49 -1.82 1.45
C LEU A 64 14.96 -0.43 1.91
N ASP A 65 16.28 -0.26 2.08
CA ASP A 65 16.87 1.02 2.52
C ASP A 65 16.69 2.13 1.49
N ARG A 66 16.78 1.79 0.20
CA ARG A 66 16.55 2.71 -0.92
C ARG A 66 15.13 3.27 -0.89
N LEU A 67 14.12 2.41 -0.76
CA LEU A 67 12.73 2.84 -0.72
C LEU A 67 12.43 3.63 0.55
N SER A 68 12.92 3.21 1.72
CA SER A 68 12.81 3.99 2.97
C SER A 68 13.37 5.40 2.81
N THR A 69 14.55 5.52 2.20
CA THR A 69 15.19 6.81 1.93
C THR A 69 14.36 7.66 0.96
N ARG A 70 13.82 7.05 -0.11
CA ARG A 70 12.96 7.76 -1.07
C ARG A 70 11.69 8.28 -0.39
N LEU A 71 10.97 7.44 0.35
CA LEU A 71 9.75 7.81 1.06
C LEU A 71 10.00 8.92 2.08
N ALA A 72 11.12 8.86 2.82
CA ALA A 72 11.52 9.92 3.74
C ALA A 72 11.80 11.25 3.04
N LYS A 73 12.37 11.22 1.82
CA LYS A 73 12.57 12.43 0.99
C LYS A 73 11.23 12.98 0.47
N GLU A 74 10.33 12.13 -0.04
CA GLU A 74 9.03 12.58 -0.55
C GLU A 74 8.15 13.16 0.56
N LYS A 75 8.15 12.57 1.75
CA LYS A 75 7.43 13.09 2.93
C LYS A 75 7.84 14.53 3.26
N LYS A 76 9.10 14.91 3.06
CA LYS A 76 9.59 16.28 3.31
C LYS A 76 9.14 17.29 2.27
N LYS A 77 8.78 16.87 1.05
CA LYS A 77 8.32 17.77 -0.02
C LYS A 77 6.87 18.21 0.18
N GLN A 78 6.06 17.37 0.82
CA GLN A 78 4.63 17.58 1.02
C GLN A 78 4.28 17.23 2.46
N GLU A 79 4.58 18.14 3.38
CA GLU A 79 4.22 17.94 4.78
C GLU A 79 2.69 18.11 4.92
N PRO A 80 1.96 17.08 5.37
CA PRO A 80 0.51 17.16 5.49
C PRO A 80 0.13 18.13 6.62
N LYS A 81 -0.88 18.97 6.36
CA LYS A 81 -1.48 19.80 7.41
C LYS A 81 -2.17 18.91 8.42
N ARG A 82 -1.76 19.00 9.68
CA ARG A 82 -2.46 18.33 10.79
C ARG A 82 -3.80 19.02 11.04
N ILE A 83 -4.87 18.25 11.01
CA ILE A 83 -6.23 18.68 11.38
C ILE A 83 -6.82 17.70 12.40
N ASN A 84 -7.76 18.17 13.23
CA ASN A 84 -8.53 17.31 14.13
C ASN A 84 -9.81 16.75 13.46
N GLY A 85 -10.57 15.95 14.20
CA GLY A 85 -11.77 15.29 13.68
C GLY A 85 -12.87 16.29 13.30
N GLU A 86 -13.07 17.33 14.10
CA GLU A 86 -14.08 18.37 13.87
C GLU A 86 -13.75 19.20 12.62
N GLU A 87 -12.48 19.54 12.43
CA GLU A 87 -11.97 20.21 11.23
C GLU A 87 -12.13 19.33 10.00
N ALA A 88 -11.78 18.04 10.09
CA ALA A 88 -11.95 17.09 9.00
C ALA A 88 -13.43 16.97 8.59
N ALA A 89 -14.34 16.86 9.56
CA ALA A 89 -15.77 16.80 9.29
C ALA A 89 -16.28 18.05 8.55
N LYS A 90 -15.83 19.25 8.97
CA LYS A 90 -16.16 20.51 8.28
C LYS A 90 -15.63 20.54 6.85
N VAL A 91 -14.38 20.15 6.65
CA VAL A 91 -13.75 20.11 5.31
C VAL A 91 -14.53 19.16 4.40
N ILE A 92 -14.84 17.94 4.85
CA ILE A 92 -15.61 16.95 4.09
C ILE A 92 -16.99 17.49 3.73
N ALA A 93 -17.72 18.07 4.69
CA ALA A 93 -19.06 18.59 4.46
C ALA A 93 -19.11 19.76 3.46
N SER A 94 -18.03 20.55 3.37
CA SER A 94 -17.92 21.68 2.45
C SER A 94 -17.24 21.36 1.11
N ALA A 95 -16.63 20.18 0.97
CA ALA A 95 -15.83 19.87 -0.20
C ALA A 95 -16.74 19.56 -1.41
N PRO A 96 -16.38 20.04 -2.63
CA PRO A 96 -17.02 19.56 -3.83
C PRO A 96 -16.68 18.08 -4.03
N PHE A 97 -17.63 17.32 -4.59
CA PHE A 97 -17.37 15.95 -5.04
C PHE A 97 -16.94 15.96 -6.51
N GLU A 98 -16.13 14.98 -6.91
CA GLU A 98 -15.78 14.79 -8.31
C GLU A 98 -17.03 14.40 -9.12
N PRO A 99 -17.28 15.01 -10.28
CA PRO A 99 -18.39 14.63 -11.14
C PRO A 99 -18.40 13.14 -11.47
N TYR A 100 -19.56 12.48 -11.32
CA TYR A 100 -19.72 11.04 -11.52
C TYR A 100 -19.37 10.55 -12.94
N ASN A 101 -19.33 11.46 -13.92
CA ASN A 101 -19.03 11.15 -15.31
C ASN A 101 -17.54 11.16 -15.66
N ILE A 102 -16.64 11.55 -14.74
CA ILE A 102 -15.18 11.53 -15.02
C ILE A 102 -14.71 10.11 -15.31
N VAL A 103 -15.06 9.17 -14.43
CA VAL A 103 -14.84 7.72 -14.66
C VAL A 103 -16.08 7.10 -15.29
N GLY A 104 -17.27 7.61 -14.95
CA GLY A 104 -18.55 7.09 -15.44
C GLY A 104 -18.98 5.80 -14.74
N PHE A 105 -20.15 5.29 -15.15
CA PHE A 105 -20.68 4.02 -14.67
C PHE A 105 -20.35 2.90 -15.66
N ASP A 106 -19.58 1.91 -15.22
CA ASP A 106 -19.26 0.74 -16.04
C ASP A 106 -20.45 -0.24 -16.07
N LYS A 107 -21.22 -0.18 -17.16
CA LYS A 107 -22.36 -1.07 -17.38
C LYS A 107 -21.94 -2.54 -17.54
N THR A 108 -20.73 -2.80 -18.01
CA THR A 108 -20.25 -4.17 -18.24
C THR A 108 -20.00 -4.86 -16.91
N GLU A 109 -19.25 -4.21 -16.02
CA GLU A 109 -18.99 -4.75 -14.68
C GLU A 109 -20.26 -4.77 -13.83
N ALA A 110 -21.10 -3.75 -13.92
CA ALA A 110 -22.38 -3.71 -13.21
C ALA A 110 -23.28 -4.92 -13.57
N ASN A 111 -23.36 -5.27 -14.86
CA ASN A 111 -24.11 -6.46 -15.29
C ASN A 111 -23.54 -7.76 -14.73
N ARG A 112 -22.21 -7.90 -14.65
CA ARG A 112 -21.55 -9.09 -14.06
C ARG A 112 -21.85 -9.22 -12.56
N LEU A 113 -21.94 -8.08 -11.87
CA LEU A 113 -22.20 -8.00 -10.43
C LEU A 113 -23.69 -7.94 -10.08
N ASN A 114 -24.59 -7.92 -11.08
CA ASN A 114 -26.03 -7.69 -10.91
C ASN A 114 -26.36 -6.40 -10.15
N LEU A 115 -25.62 -5.33 -10.46
CA LEU A 115 -25.80 -4.00 -9.88
C LEU A 115 -26.42 -3.03 -10.86
N GLN A 116 -27.12 -2.03 -10.34
CA GLN A 116 -27.72 -0.95 -11.11
C GLN A 116 -27.26 0.42 -10.61
N LEU A 117 -27.16 1.40 -11.51
CA LEU A 117 -26.83 2.77 -11.11
C LEU A 117 -27.93 3.33 -10.19
N GLY A 118 -27.53 3.88 -9.05
CA GLY A 118 -28.45 4.40 -8.03
C GLY A 118 -28.98 3.34 -7.05
N GLN A 119 -28.59 2.07 -7.19
CA GLN A 119 -28.94 1.03 -6.24
C GLN A 119 -28.29 1.30 -4.87
N THR A 120 -29.09 1.24 -3.81
CA THR A 120 -28.57 1.26 -2.44
C THR A 120 -27.84 -0.04 -2.14
N VAL A 121 -26.58 0.06 -1.72
CA VAL A 121 -25.72 -1.07 -1.38
C VAL A 121 -25.07 -0.88 -0.03
N SER A 122 -24.63 -1.97 0.59
CA SER A 122 -23.74 -1.96 1.75
C SER A 122 -22.41 -2.58 1.34
N VAL A 123 -21.30 -1.97 1.76
CA VAL A 123 -19.95 -2.44 1.49
C VAL A 123 -19.26 -2.67 2.83
N THR A 124 -18.70 -3.86 3.03
CA THR A 124 -17.98 -4.24 4.26
C THR A 124 -16.76 -5.08 3.89
N PRO A 125 -15.63 -4.98 4.61
CA PRO A 125 -14.46 -5.82 4.36
C PRO A 125 -14.77 -7.30 4.58
N ASP A 126 -14.16 -8.18 3.79
CA ASP A 126 -14.28 -9.64 3.95
C ASP A 126 -13.19 -10.24 4.87
N ASP A 127 -12.16 -9.46 5.19
CA ASP A 127 -11.07 -9.85 6.07
C ASP A 127 -11.36 -9.49 7.55
N THR A 128 -11.11 -8.25 7.96
CA THR A 128 -11.17 -7.77 9.34
C THR A 128 -11.80 -6.38 9.42
N GLY A 129 -12.25 -5.95 10.61
CA GLY A 129 -12.86 -4.63 10.77
C GLY A 129 -14.30 -4.52 10.24
N ARG A 130 -15.00 -5.65 10.12
CA ARG A 130 -16.42 -5.70 9.71
C ARG A 130 -17.28 -4.87 10.66
N SER A 131 -17.76 -3.72 10.19
CA SER A 131 -18.91 -3.06 10.81
C SER A 131 -20.18 -3.62 10.15
N LYS A 132 -21.11 -4.11 10.98
CA LYS A 132 -22.46 -4.39 10.49
C LYS A 132 -23.12 -3.04 10.26
N ALA A 133 -23.63 -2.79 9.06
CA ALA A 133 -24.57 -1.70 8.87
C ALA A 133 -25.79 -1.99 9.75
N SER A 134 -25.98 -1.22 10.81
CA SER A 134 -27.22 -1.21 11.58
C SER A 134 -28.32 -0.72 10.64
N HIS A 135 -29.25 -1.60 10.28
CA HIS A 135 -30.51 -1.22 9.66
C HIS A 135 -31.47 -0.69 10.73
#